data_AF-A0A0C5XQ71-F1
#
_entry.id   AF-A0A0C5XQ71-F1
#
_cell.length_a   1.000
_cell.length_b   1.000
_cell.length_c   1.000
_cell.angle_alpha   90.00
_cell.angle_beta   90.00
_cell.angle_gamma   90.00
#
_symmetry.space_group_name_H-M   'P 1'
#
loop_
_entity.id
_entity.type
_entity.pdbx_description
1 polymer ?
#
loop_
_entity_poly.entity_id
_entity_poly.type
_entity_poly.pdbx_seq_one_letter_code
_entity_poly.pdbx_strand_id
1 'polypeptide(L)'
;MIGILRRFSGRAARAGALAAALGGITLAPVAQAQVRTVDPNSAIDSDLAPVPQQGGSTPTDPGVDPNAQPGSSAPADSGAPYNPPPVSSGATATGAPVTANSPPAAISPSDSYQEDDLIGAAEGVFGKGAEGLAGIIEKILKDQGRPNAYIAGREASGAFVVGLRYGSGTLNHKVEGKREVYWTGPSIGFDVGGNAANTFVLVYNLYDTQDLYHRFPAAEGTAYLVGGFTASYLRWGSVVLIPIRLGVGYRLGVNAGYMKFTEKRNWLPF
;
A
#
# COMPACT_ATOMS: atom_id res chain seq x y z
N MET A 1 58.91 -41.66 -21.21
CA MET A 1 58.65 -42.85 -22.06
C MET A 1 57.27 -43.38 -21.73
N ILE A 2 56.37 -43.42 -22.73
CA ILE A 2 55.41 -44.50 -23.06
C ILE A 2 54.61 -45.10 -21.87
N GLY A 3 53.27 -45.14 -21.81
CA GLY A 3 52.21 -44.89 -22.79
C GLY A 3 50.86 -45.37 -22.22
N ILE A 4 49.81 -44.57 -22.47
CA ILE A 4 48.52 -44.98 -23.05
C ILE A 4 47.95 -46.34 -22.61
N LEU A 5 46.80 -46.32 -21.92
CA LEU A 5 45.75 -47.32 -22.14
C LEU A 5 44.39 -46.63 -22.39
N ARG A 6 43.72 -47.13 -23.42
CA ARG A 6 42.51 -46.62 -24.07
C ARG A 6 41.24 -47.24 -23.45
N ARG A 7 40.20 -46.39 -23.37
CA ARG A 7 38.77 -46.57 -23.74
C ARG A 7 38.02 -47.87 -23.40
N PHE A 8 36.81 -47.73 -22.84
CA PHE A 8 35.52 -48.21 -23.40
C PHE A 8 34.39 -47.32 -22.80
N SER A 9 33.92 -46.30 -23.50
CA SER A 9 32.64 -46.26 -24.27
C SER A 9 31.40 -46.79 -23.53
N GLY A 10 30.53 -45.87 -23.12
CA GLY A 10 29.15 -46.12 -22.74
C GLY A 10 28.27 -44.94 -23.14
N ARG A 11 28.03 -44.76 -24.44
CA ARG A 11 26.92 -43.94 -24.95
C ARG A 11 25.71 -44.86 -25.04
N ALA A 12 24.65 -44.56 -24.31
CA ALA A 12 23.31 -45.04 -24.62
C ALA A 12 22.34 -43.86 -24.52
N ALA A 13 22.07 -43.26 -25.68
CA ALA A 13 20.96 -42.36 -25.88
C ALA A 13 19.64 -43.14 -25.70
N ARG A 14 18.66 -42.54 -25.04
CA ARG A 14 17.24 -42.85 -25.27
C ARG A 14 16.50 -41.56 -25.52
N ALA A 15 16.42 -41.23 -26.79
CA ALA A 15 15.36 -40.42 -27.36
C ALA A 15 14.14 -41.32 -27.60
N GLY A 16 12.93 -40.77 -27.43
CA GLY A 16 11.71 -41.30 -28.03
C GLY A 16 10.56 -41.55 -27.06
N ALA A 17 9.62 -40.61 -27.01
CA ALA A 17 8.19 -40.85 -27.23
C ALA A 17 7.43 -39.51 -27.23
N LEU A 18 7.18 -39.00 -28.43
CA LEU A 18 6.27 -37.88 -28.73
C LEU A 18 5.18 -38.50 -29.60
N ALA A 19 3.95 -38.66 -29.10
CA ALA A 19 2.72 -38.74 -29.90
C ALA A 19 1.43 -38.87 -29.05
N ALA A 20 0.59 -37.85 -29.20
CA ALA A 20 -0.86 -37.90 -29.38
C ALA A 20 -1.78 -38.55 -28.33
N ALA A 21 -2.59 -37.71 -27.68
CA ALA A 21 -4.03 -37.97 -27.49
C ALA A 21 -4.81 -36.65 -27.53
N LEU A 22 -5.36 -36.36 -28.71
CA LEU A 22 -6.44 -35.41 -28.95
C LEU A 22 -7.74 -35.99 -28.36
N GLY A 23 -8.57 -35.16 -27.71
CA GLY A 23 -9.99 -35.46 -27.52
C GLY A 23 -10.52 -35.14 -26.13
N GLY A 24 -11.36 -34.10 -26.03
CA GLY A 24 -12.18 -33.87 -24.83
C GLY A 24 -12.59 -32.43 -24.56
N ILE A 25 -13.02 -31.65 -25.57
CA ILE A 25 -13.76 -30.40 -25.30
C ILE A 25 -15.23 -30.79 -25.15
N THR A 26 -15.69 -30.98 -23.92
CA THR A 26 -17.11 -31.08 -23.62
C THR A 26 -17.72 -29.68 -23.61
N LEU A 27 -18.69 -29.46 -24.49
CA LEU A 27 -19.52 -28.26 -24.53
C LEU A 27 -20.40 -28.19 -23.29
N ALA A 28 -20.06 -27.34 -22.33
CA ALA A 28 -21.00 -26.93 -21.28
C ALA A 28 -21.94 -25.84 -21.84
N PRO A 29 -23.25 -25.87 -21.53
CA PRO A 29 -24.18 -24.85 -21.99
C PRO A 29 -23.88 -23.52 -21.28
N VAL A 30 -23.62 -22.47 -22.07
CA VAL A 30 -23.54 -21.09 -21.62
C VAL A 30 -24.92 -20.64 -21.13
N ALA A 31 -25.03 -20.38 -19.82
CA ALA A 31 -26.17 -19.69 -19.25
C ALA A 31 -26.19 -18.24 -19.77
N GLN A 32 -27.23 -17.89 -20.54
CA GLN A 32 -27.47 -16.52 -20.97
C GLN A 32 -27.90 -15.69 -19.74
N ALA A 33 -26.97 -14.90 -19.20
CA ALA A 33 -27.31 -13.85 -18.25
C ALA A 33 -28.07 -12.76 -19.01
N GLN A 34 -29.38 -12.70 -18.79
CA GLN A 34 -30.22 -11.64 -19.33
C GLN A 34 -29.86 -10.32 -18.65
N VAL A 35 -29.11 -9.47 -19.34
CA VAL A 35 -28.87 -8.08 -18.93
C VAL A 35 -30.21 -7.35 -19.05
N ARG A 36 -30.84 -7.01 -17.92
CA ARG A 36 -31.95 -6.06 -17.89
C ARG A 36 -31.36 -4.67 -17.70
N THR A 37 -31.49 -3.83 -18.73
CA THR A 37 -31.19 -2.41 -18.64
C THR A 37 -32.23 -1.77 -17.72
N VAL A 38 -31.84 -1.53 -16.47
CA VAL A 38 -32.63 -0.74 -15.52
C VAL A 38 -32.30 0.72 -15.80
N ASP A 39 -33.29 1.50 -16.25
CA ASP A 39 -33.18 2.95 -16.36
C ASP A 39 -33.32 3.55 -14.94
N PRO A 40 -32.24 4.15 -14.37
CA PRO A 40 -32.25 4.66 -13.00
C PRO A 40 -33.21 5.83 -12.77
N ASN A 41 -33.76 6.45 -13.82
CA ASN A 41 -34.69 7.56 -13.68
C ASN A 41 -36.14 7.12 -13.43
N SER A 42 -36.47 5.85 -13.71
CA SER A 42 -37.83 5.32 -13.56
C SER A 42 -38.25 5.08 -12.09
N ALA A 43 -37.29 4.99 -11.16
CA ALA A 43 -37.54 4.76 -9.74
C ALA A 43 -37.89 6.05 -8.96
N ILE A 44 -37.64 7.23 -9.53
CA ILE A 44 -37.82 8.51 -8.84
C ILE A 44 -39.20 9.11 -9.10
N ASP A 45 -39.77 8.89 -10.29
CA ASP A 45 -41.02 9.51 -10.73
C ASP A 45 -42.30 8.84 -10.19
N SER A 46 -42.17 7.70 -9.52
CA SER A 46 -43.33 6.89 -9.09
C SER A 46 -43.98 7.36 -7.78
N ASP A 47 -43.39 8.33 -7.07
CA ASP A 47 -43.81 8.76 -5.72
C ASP A 47 -44.15 10.26 -5.61
N LEU A 48 -44.31 10.96 -6.75
CA LEU A 48 -44.71 12.36 -6.77
C LEU A 48 -46.23 12.50 -6.86
N ALA A 49 -46.91 12.45 -5.72
CA ALA A 49 -48.30 12.87 -5.61
C ALA A 49 -48.42 14.41 -5.61
N PRO A 50 -49.28 15.03 -6.44
CA PRO A 50 -49.54 16.46 -6.38
C PRO A 50 -50.28 16.84 -5.09
N VAL A 51 -49.66 17.69 -4.26
CA VAL A 51 -50.30 18.28 -3.08
C VAL A 51 -51.28 19.41 -3.49
N PRO A 52 -52.52 19.46 -2.95
CA PRO A 52 -53.47 20.53 -3.27
C PRO A 52 -53.01 21.87 -2.69
N GLN A 53 -52.96 22.91 -3.52
CA GLN A 53 -52.75 24.29 -3.05
C GLN A 53 -54.04 24.82 -2.39
N GLN A 54 -53.99 25.00 -1.07
CA GLN A 54 -54.93 25.85 -0.33
C GLN A 54 -54.20 27.10 0.17
N GLY A 55 -54.89 28.24 0.10
CA GLY A 55 -54.28 29.57 0.02
C GLY A 55 -53.82 30.21 1.32
N GLY A 56 -53.09 31.30 1.13
CA GLY A 56 -53.00 32.45 2.04
C GLY A 56 -52.47 32.20 3.45
N SER A 57 -51.15 32.23 3.62
CA SER A 57 -50.45 32.99 4.67
C SER A 57 -48.95 32.68 4.59
N THR A 58 -48.13 33.74 4.62
CA THR A 58 -46.66 33.65 4.72
C THR A 58 -46.26 32.95 6.02
N PRO A 59 -45.45 31.88 5.99
CA PRO A 59 -44.94 31.25 7.19
C PRO A 59 -43.99 32.20 7.93
N THR A 60 -44.37 32.60 9.14
CA THR A 60 -43.45 33.20 10.13
C THR A 60 -42.61 32.09 10.74
N ASP A 61 -41.30 32.23 10.64
CA ASP A 61 -40.31 31.39 11.32
C ASP A 61 -40.49 31.49 12.86
N PRO A 62 -40.76 30.37 13.57
CA PRO A 62 -40.88 30.38 15.02
C PRO A 62 -39.50 30.39 15.68
N GLY A 63 -38.96 31.57 15.95
CA GLY A 63 -37.67 31.67 16.65
C GLY A 63 -37.16 33.05 17.05
N VAL A 64 -37.91 34.13 16.84
CA VAL A 64 -37.46 35.49 17.18
C VAL A 64 -38.20 36.02 18.41
N ASP A 65 -37.46 36.19 19.51
CA ASP A 65 -37.91 36.91 20.70
C ASP A 65 -38.00 38.42 20.37
N PRO A 66 -39.18 39.07 20.47
CA PRO A 66 -39.34 40.49 20.15
C PRO A 66 -38.60 41.44 21.10
N ASN A 67 -38.02 40.93 22.20
CA ASN A 67 -37.38 41.75 23.24
C ASN A 67 -35.83 41.70 23.25
N ALA A 68 -35.20 41.11 22.24
CA ALA A 68 -33.75 41.15 22.10
C ALA A 68 -33.27 42.55 21.64
N GLN A 69 -32.61 43.27 22.55
CA GLN A 69 -32.02 44.60 22.31
C GLN A 69 -31.00 44.54 21.15
N PRO A 70 -31.05 45.45 20.16
CA PRO A 70 -30.08 45.48 19.08
C PRO A 70 -28.68 45.74 19.63
N GLY A 71 -27.77 44.78 19.42
CA GLY A 71 -26.34 44.98 19.64
C GLY A 71 -25.83 46.11 18.77
N SER A 72 -25.11 47.03 19.40
CA SER A 72 -24.47 48.23 18.85
C SER A 72 -23.97 48.10 17.41
N SER A 73 -24.38 49.07 16.59
CA SER A 73 -23.89 49.34 15.24
C SER A 73 -22.36 49.37 15.14
N ALA A 74 -21.85 48.74 14.09
CA ALA A 74 -20.48 48.89 13.63
C ALA A 74 -20.16 50.37 13.34
N PRO A 75 -18.95 50.88 13.65
CA PRO A 75 -18.52 52.19 13.19
C PRO A 75 -18.40 52.21 11.67
N ALA A 76 -18.93 53.27 11.06
CA ALA A 76 -18.80 53.52 9.63
C ALA A 76 -17.33 53.66 9.22
N ASP A 77 -17.05 53.04 8.09
CA ASP A 77 -15.83 53.03 7.30
C ASP A 77 -15.14 54.41 7.22
N SER A 78 -13.90 54.47 7.70
CA SER A 78 -12.97 55.56 7.48
C SER A 78 -11.72 55.02 6.79
N GLY A 79 -11.84 54.62 5.52
CA GLY A 79 -10.76 54.67 4.51
C GLY A 79 -9.43 53.98 4.83
N ALA A 80 -9.38 53.06 5.79
CA ALA A 80 -8.17 52.31 6.09
C ALA A 80 -8.01 51.17 5.07
N PRO A 81 -6.82 50.96 4.48
CA PRO A 81 -6.60 49.84 3.59
C PRO A 81 -6.94 48.54 4.31
N TYR A 82 -7.83 47.74 3.72
CA TYR A 82 -8.15 46.39 4.16
C TYR A 82 -6.86 45.57 4.23
N ASN A 83 -6.39 45.31 5.46
CA ASN A 83 -5.32 44.36 5.69
C ASN A 83 -6.00 42.99 5.84
N PRO A 84 -5.86 42.05 4.89
CA PRO A 84 -6.40 40.71 5.06
C PRO A 84 -5.83 40.11 6.36
N PRO A 85 -6.61 39.31 7.10
CA PRO A 85 -6.08 38.60 8.26
C PRO A 85 -4.85 37.81 7.82
N PRO A 86 -3.77 37.77 8.62
CA PRO A 86 -2.57 37.04 8.25
C PRO A 86 -2.97 35.59 7.97
N VAL A 87 -2.75 35.15 6.74
CA VAL A 87 -2.78 33.73 6.40
C VAL A 87 -1.79 33.06 7.35
N SER A 88 -2.30 32.18 8.21
CA SER A 88 -1.49 31.36 9.10
C SER A 88 -0.66 30.42 8.24
N SER A 89 0.46 30.94 7.75
CA SER A 89 1.53 30.16 7.16
C SER A 89 1.94 29.19 8.25
N GLY A 90 1.71 27.89 8.05
CA GLY A 90 2.05 26.87 9.04
C GLY A 90 3.47 27.11 9.53
N ALA A 91 3.63 27.31 10.84
CA ALA A 91 4.92 27.50 11.48
C ALA A 91 5.33 26.19 12.14
N THR A 92 6.61 25.83 12.11
CA THR A 92 7.14 24.72 12.89
C THR A 92 6.97 25.01 14.39
N ALA A 93 7.16 24.00 15.25
CA ALA A 93 7.13 24.18 16.71
C ALA A 93 8.10 25.26 17.24
N THR A 94 9.10 25.64 16.43
CA THR A 94 10.07 26.72 16.67
C THR A 94 9.66 28.07 16.07
N GLY A 95 8.46 28.20 15.49
CA GLY A 95 7.98 29.43 14.86
C GLY A 95 8.60 29.72 13.48
N ALA A 96 9.40 28.81 12.91
CA ALA A 96 9.95 28.98 11.58
C ALA A 96 8.91 28.64 10.50
N PRO A 97 8.90 29.33 9.35
CA PRO A 97 7.95 29.02 8.28
C PRO A 97 8.17 27.58 7.77
N VAL A 98 7.09 26.82 7.61
CA VAL A 98 7.13 25.52 6.92
C VAL A 98 7.47 25.76 5.46
N THR A 99 8.56 25.13 5.00
CA THR A 99 8.99 25.15 3.60
C THR A 99 8.80 23.76 3.00
N ALA A 100 8.91 23.63 1.67
CA ALA A 100 8.89 22.32 1.00
C ALA A 100 9.99 21.35 1.50
N ASN A 101 11.04 21.88 2.14
CA ASN A 101 12.15 21.09 2.70
C ASN A 101 11.99 20.82 4.20
N SER A 102 10.94 21.32 4.83
CA SER A 102 10.67 21.06 6.25
C SER A 102 10.27 19.58 6.43
N PRO A 103 10.75 18.90 7.48
CA PRO A 103 10.31 17.55 7.80
C PRO A 103 8.78 17.48 7.94
N PRO A 104 8.13 16.39 7.48
CA PRO A 104 6.70 16.20 7.67
C PRO A 104 6.31 16.32 9.15
N ALA A 105 5.11 16.81 9.41
CA ALA A 105 4.57 16.84 10.77
C ALA A 105 4.54 15.42 11.34
N ALA A 106 5.04 15.26 12.57
CA ALA A 106 5.02 13.97 13.25
C ALA A 106 3.58 13.45 13.34
N ILE A 107 3.40 12.17 12.97
CA ILE A 107 2.10 11.51 13.04
C ILE A 107 1.69 11.38 14.51
N SER A 108 0.43 11.68 14.83
CA SER A 108 -0.07 11.55 16.18
C SER A 108 0.02 10.08 16.65
N PRO A 109 0.25 9.80 17.95
CA PRO A 109 0.30 8.42 18.42
C PRO A 109 -0.96 7.60 18.10
N SER A 110 -2.14 8.25 18.12
CA SER A 110 -3.42 7.61 17.76
C SER A 110 -3.51 7.22 16.28
N ASP A 111 -2.80 7.93 15.40
CA ASP A 111 -2.78 7.69 13.96
C ASP A 111 -1.63 6.76 13.55
N SER A 112 -0.95 6.15 14.52
CA SER A 112 0.12 5.17 14.30
C SER A 112 -0.24 3.78 14.84
N TYR A 113 0.44 2.75 14.33
CA TYR A 113 0.36 1.40 14.86
C TYR A 113 1.33 1.19 16.01
N GLN A 114 0.86 0.53 17.06
CA GLN A 114 1.67 0.19 18.21
C GLN A 114 2.51 -1.06 17.91
N GLU A 115 3.56 -1.28 18.70
CA GLU A 115 4.45 -2.43 18.53
C GLU A 115 3.68 -3.77 18.58
N ASP A 116 2.85 -3.96 19.60
CA ASP A 116 2.05 -5.19 19.75
C ASP A 116 1.08 -5.42 18.59
N ASP A 117 0.49 -4.36 18.04
CA ASP A 117 -0.39 -4.45 16.87
C ASP A 117 0.37 -4.97 15.65
N LEU A 118 1.60 -4.47 15.46
CA LEU A 118 2.44 -4.84 14.32
C LEU A 118 3.00 -6.25 14.47
N ILE A 119 3.41 -6.63 15.68
CA ILE A 119 3.85 -8.00 15.97
C ILE A 119 2.70 -8.97 15.69
N GLY A 120 1.51 -8.72 16.23
CA GLY A 120 0.34 -9.59 16.00
C GLY A 120 -0.06 -9.66 14.51
N ALA A 121 -0.05 -8.53 13.80
CA ALA A 121 -0.33 -8.50 12.37
C ALA A 121 0.72 -9.26 11.55
N ALA A 122 2.01 -9.10 11.89
CA ALA A 122 3.10 -9.80 11.22
C ALA A 122 3.11 -11.30 11.53
N GLU A 123 2.76 -11.71 12.75
CA GLU A 123 2.55 -13.13 13.09
C GLU A 123 1.40 -13.75 12.28
N GLY A 124 0.36 -12.97 11.97
CA GLY A 124 -0.70 -13.38 11.05
C GLY A 124 -0.18 -13.70 9.64
N VAL A 125 0.95 -13.10 9.24
CA VAL A 125 1.60 -13.30 7.94
C VAL A 125 2.67 -14.39 7.99
N PHE A 126 3.51 -14.41 9.02
CA PHE A 126 4.67 -15.31 9.12
C PHE A 126 4.41 -16.57 9.95
N GLY A 127 3.29 -16.64 10.67
CA GLY A 127 3.02 -17.66 11.67
C GLY A 127 3.35 -17.18 13.09
N LYS A 128 2.57 -17.66 14.07
CA LYS A 128 2.76 -17.34 15.48
C LYS A 128 4.12 -17.84 15.99
N GLY A 129 4.79 -17.05 16.80
CA GLY A 129 6.06 -17.44 17.42
C GLY A 129 7.23 -17.55 16.45
N ALA A 130 7.17 -16.87 15.30
CA ALA A 130 8.29 -16.80 14.38
C ALA A 130 9.50 -16.17 15.09
N GLU A 131 10.52 -16.99 15.36
CA GLU A 131 11.67 -16.62 16.18
C GLU A 131 12.38 -15.38 15.60
N GLY A 132 12.52 -14.33 16.41
CA GLY A 132 13.16 -13.07 16.02
C GLY A 132 12.27 -12.05 15.29
N LEU A 133 10.99 -12.37 15.00
CA LEU A 133 10.05 -11.42 14.38
C LEU A 133 9.79 -10.20 15.28
N ALA A 134 9.51 -10.44 16.56
CA ALA A 134 9.32 -9.35 17.53
C ALA A 134 10.58 -8.46 17.60
N GLY A 135 11.76 -9.10 17.70
CA GLY A 135 13.03 -8.38 17.82
C GLY A 135 13.38 -7.52 16.59
N ILE A 136 13.05 -7.95 15.37
CA ILE A 136 13.28 -7.09 14.19
C ILE A 136 12.30 -5.91 14.16
N ILE A 137 11.03 -6.12 14.53
CA ILE A 137 10.02 -5.06 14.60
C ILE A 137 10.40 -4.04 15.66
N GLU A 138 10.70 -4.49 16.89
CA GLU A 138 11.15 -3.64 18.00
C GLU A 138 12.36 -2.79 17.57
N LYS A 139 13.35 -3.41 16.93
CA LYS A 139 14.54 -2.70 16.45
C LYS A 139 14.20 -1.65 15.40
N ILE A 140 13.37 -1.96 14.41
CA ILE A 140 12.96 -0.99 13.39
C ILE A 140 12.17 0.16 14.03
N LEU A 141 11.25 -0.14 14.94
CA LEU A 141 10.44 0.88 15.63
C LEU A 141 11.28 1.79 16.51
N LYS A 142 12.32 1.24 17.15
CA LYS A 142 13.29 2.03 17.90
C LYS A 142 14.05 3.01 17.01
N ASP A 143 14.43 2.59 15.81
CA ASP A 143 15.26 3.38 14.90
C ASP A 143 14.43 4.36 14.03
N GLN A 144 13.19 4.02 13.70
CA GLN A 144 12.35 4.77 12.74
C GLN A 144 11.05 5.32 13.34
N GLY A 145 10.75 4.99 14.60
CA GLY A 145 9.46 5.29 15.22
C GLY A 145 8.35 4.38 14.71
N ARG A 146 7.10 4.83 14.86
CA ARG A 146 5.91 4.03 14.61
C ARG A 146 5.31 4.34 13.22
N PRO A 147 4.97 3.30 12.43
CA PRO A 147 4.33 3.49 11.13
C PRO A 147 2.84 3.81 11.28
N ASN A 148 2.27 4.49 10.28
CA ASN A 148 0.82 4.74 10.18
C ASN A 148 0.09 3.75 9.27
N ALA A 149 0.84 2.89 8.58
CA ALA A 149 0.31 1.78 7.82
C ALA A 149 1.22 0.56 7.83
N TYR A 150 0.65 -0.59 7.46
CA TYR A 150 1.43 -1.77 7.10
C TYR A 150 0.79 -2.51 5.93
N ILE A 151 1.57 -3.32 5.23
CA ILE A 151 1.09 -4.22 4.18
C ILE A 151 1.36 -5.66 4.61
N ALA A 152 0.30 -6.45 4.65
CA ALA A 152 0.37 -7.89 4.86
C ALA A 152 0.22 -8.59 3.50
N GLY A 153 1.21 -9.37 3.07
CA GLY A 153 1.14 -9.96 1.74
C GLY A 153 2.13 -11.08 1.46
N ARG A 154 2.24 -11.41 0.17
CA ARG A 154 3.08 -12.47 -0.38
C ARG A 154 3.75 -11.98 -1.65
N GLU A 155 4.96 -12.45 -1.89
CA GLU A 155 5.69 -12.20 -3.11
C GLU A 155 6.20 -13.51 -3.73
N ALA A 156 6.14 -13.58 -5.05
CA ALA A 156 6.79 -14.59 -5.85
C ALA A 156 7.94 -13.94 -6.63
N SER A 157 9.08 -14.61 -6.69
CA SER A 157 10.23 -14.15 -7.47
C SER A 157 10.89 -15.30 -8.20
N GLY A 158 11.47 -15.02 -9.36
CA GLY A 158 12.31 -15.97 -10.09
C GLY A 158 13.51 -15.24 -10.65
N ALA A 159 14.71 -15.75 -10.39
CA ALA A 159 15.95 -15.14 -10.86
C ALA A 159 16.96 -16.21 -11.29
N PHE A 160 17.67 -15.92 -12.39
CA PHE A 160 18.92 -16.59 -12.76
C PHE A 160 19.96 -15.48 -12.92
N VAL A 161 20.55 -15.03 -11.82
CA VAL A 161 21.38 -13.81 -11.66
C VAL A 161 20.54 -12.53 -11.55
N VAL A 162 19.70 -12.24 -12.55
CA VAL A 162 18.73 -11.14 -12.51
C VAL A 162 17.35 -11.71 -12.81
N GLY A 163 16.35 -11.18 -12.13
CA GLY A 163 14.98 -11.64 -12.22
C GLY A 163 13.96 -10.56 -11.90
N LEU A 164 12.72 -11.01 -11.78
CA LEU A 164 11.60 -10.17 -11.38
C LEU A 164 10.95 -10.75 -10.14
N ARG A 165 10.40 -9.85 -9.33
CA ARG A 165 9.47 -10.15 -8.26
C ARG A 165 8.10 -9.55 -8.54
N TYR A 166 7.08 -10.27 -8.11
CA TYR A 166 5.69 -9.87 -8.15
C TYR A 166 5.08 -10.18 -6.79
N GLY A 167 4.40 -9.22 -6.20
CA GLY A 167 3.69 -9.46 -4.95
C GLY A 167 2.35 -8.77 -4.90
N SER A 168 1.58 -9.22 -3.92
CA SER A 168 0.23 -8.74 -3.65
C SER A 168 -0.02 -8.83 -2.15
N GLY A 169 -0.80 -7.91 -1.62
CA GLY A 169 -1.21 -7.91 -0.23
C GLY A 169 -2.28 -6.87 0.04
N THR A 170 -2.59 -6.72 1.32
CA THR A 170 -3.55 -5.74 1.81
C THR A 170 -2.80 -4.68 2.59
N LEU A 171 -2.88 -3.43 2.12
CA LEU A 171 -2.52 -2.24 2.89
C LEU A 171 -3.55 -2.04 3.99
N ASN A 172 -3.09 -1.86 5.22
CA ASN A 172 -3.90 -1.47 6.37
C ASN A 172 -3.38 -0.09 6.80
N HIS A 173 -4.14 0.95 6.48
CA HIS A 173 -3.88 2.33 6.88
C HIS A 173 -4.72 2.69 8.11
N LYS A 174 -4.10 3.37 9.09
CA LYS A 174 -4.76 3.64 10.39
C LYS A 174 -6.04 4.47 10.24
N VAL A 175 -6.04 5.43 9.30
CA VAL A 175 -7.15 6.38 9.09
C VAL A 175 -8.01 6.02 7.88
N GLU A 176 -7.38 5.58 6.78
CA GLU A 176 -8.07 5.34 5.49
C GLU A 176 -8.56 3.90 5.31
N GLY A 177 -8.24 3.01 6.26
CA GLY A 177 -8.68 1.63 6.23
C GLY A 177 -7.87 0.75 5.28
N LYS A 178 -8.53 -0.24 4.68
CA LYS A 178 -7.87 -1.34 3.97
C LYS A 178 -7.98 -1.21 2.47
N ARG A 179 -6.90 -1.53 1.74
CA ARG A 179 -6.87 -1.55 0.27
C ARG A 179 -6.02 -2.71 -0.23
N GLU A 180 -6.43 -3.31 -1.34
CA GLU A 180 -5.57 -4.26 -2.06
C GLU A 180 -4.45 -3.51 -2.77
N VAL A 181 -3.24 -4.06 -2.70
CA VAL A 181 -2.05 -3.47 -3.29
C VAL A 181 -1.20 -4.53 -3.95
N TYR A 182 -0.62 -4.17 -5.08
CA TYR A 182 0.28 -5.03 -5.85
C TYR A 182 1.63 -4.34 -5.97
N TRP A 183 2.70 -5.12 -6.10
CA TRP A 183 4.01 -4.56 -6.39
C TRP A 183 4.82 -5.44 -7.30
N THR A 184 5.76 -4.79 -7.98
CA THR A 184 6.76 -5.43 -8.83
C THR A 184 8.14 -4.83 -8.58
N GLY A 185 9.19 -5.55 -8.95
CA GLY A 185 10.54 -5.02 -8.87
C GLY A 185 11.57 -6.00 -9.43
N PRO A 186 12.81 -5.54 -9.62
CA PRO A 186 13.92 -6.45 -9.88
C PRO A 186 14.10 -7.41 -8.70
N SER A 187 14.55 -8.62 -9.00
CA SER A 187 15.12 -9.54 -8.02
C SER A 187 16.54 -9.92 -8.43
N ILE A 188 17.43 -10.04 -7.45
CA ILE A 188 18.80 -10.50 -7.63
C ILE A 188 18.96 -11.71 -6.72
N GLY A 189 19.30 -12.84 -7.30
CA GLY A 189 19.38 -14.08 -6.56
C GLY A 189 19.58 -15.31 -7.44
N PHE A 190 19.79 -16.43 -6.77
CA PHE A 190 19.92 -17.76 -7.37
C PHE A 190 18.67 -18.61 -7.08
N ASP A 191 17.49 -18.00 -7.09
CA ASP A 191 16.21 -18.69 -6.92
C ASP A 191 15.71 -19.24 -8.27
N VAL A 192 16.47 -20.19 -8.80
CA VAL A 192 16.14 -20.92 -10.04
C VAL A 192 14.90 -21.76 -9.79
N GLY A 193 13.76 -21.41 -10.40
CA GLY A 193 12.53 -22.21 -10.35
C GLY A 193 11.31 -21.54 -9.70
N GLY A 194 11.41 -20.29 -9.27
CA GLY A 194 10.28 -19.56 -8.67
C GLY A 194 10.13 -19.85 -7.18
N ASN A 195 10.25 -18.82 -6.36
CA ASN A 195 10.12 -18.87 -4.91
C ASN A 195 8.98 -17.95 -4.47
N ALA A 196 8.04 -18.48 -3.68
CA ALA A 196 6.98 -17.70 -3.06
C ALA A 196 7.25 -17.56 -1.56
N ALA A 197 7.21 -16.32 -1.07
CA ALA A 197 7.48 -15.99 0.32
C ALA A 197 6.43 -15.01 0.86
N ASN A 198 6.18 -15.09 2.17
CA ASN A 198 5.40 -14.10 2.88
C ASN A 198 6.23 -12.81 3.03
N THR A 199 5.57 -11.66 3.00
CA THR A 199 6.21 -10.36 3.23
C THR A 199 5.31 -9.47 4.08
N PHE A 200 5.93 -8.71 4.96
CA PHE A 200 5.25 -7.69 5.75
C PHE A 200 5.97 -6.36 5.55
N VAL A 201 5.26 -5.29 5.20
CA VAL A 201 5.89 -3.99 4.92
C VAL A 201 5.40 -2.98 5.93
N LEU A 202 6.31 -2.36 6.67
CA LEU A 202 5.98 -1.19 7.49
C LEU A 202 5.97 0.04 6.60
N VAL A 203 4.95 0.89 6.74
CA VAL A 203 4.72 2.05 5.88
C VAL A 203 4.59 3.30 6.74
N TYR A 204 5.45 4.28 6.48
CA TYR A 204 5.57 5.51 7.26
C TYR A 204 5.23 6.71 6.38
N ASN A 205 4.67 7.75 7.02
CA ASN A 205 4.38 9.05 6.41
C ASN A 205 3.46 8.94 5.18
N LEU A 206 2.59 7.92 5.14
CA LEU A 206 1.61 7.76 4.08
C LEU A 206 0.34 8.55 4.45
N TYR A 207 0.27 9.83 4.11
CA TYR A 207 -0.87 10.67 4.50
C TYR A 207 -2.07 10.53 3.54
N ASP A 208 -1.78 10.24 2.27
CA ASP A 208 -2.75 9.81 1.26
C ASP A 208 -2.33 8.42 0.77
N THR A 209 -3.23 7.44 0.83
CA THR A 209 -2.93 6.09 0.30
C THR A 209 -2.59 6.08 -1.19
N GLN A 210 -2.97 7.10 -1.96
CA GLN A 210 -2.56 7.25 -3.36
C GLN A 210 -1.05 7.48 -3.52
N ASP A 211 -0.39 8.10 -2.53
CA ASP A 211 1.07 8.30 -2.53
C ASP A 211 1.84 6.98 -2.40
N LEU A 212 1.15 5.86 -2.13
CA LEU A 212 1.76 4.53 -2.18
C LEU A 212 2.04 4.09 -3.62
N TYR A 213 1.31 4.55 -4.62
CA TYR A 213 1.35 3.98 -5.99
C TYR A 213 2.47 4.56 -6.84
N HIS A 214 3.68 4.52 -6.30
CA HIS A 214 4.90 4.99 -6.92
C HIS A 214 5.97 3.90 -7.01
N ARG A 215 7.10 4.27 -7.63
CA ARG A 215 8.31 3.46 -7.65
C ARG A 215 9.22 3.89 -6.51
N PHE A 216 9.41 3.02 -5.53
CA PHE A 216 10.24 3.26 -4.36
C PHE A 216 11.63 2.68 -4.60
N PRO A 217 12.63 3.50 -4.96
CA PRO A 217 14.02 3.03 -5.01
C PRO A 217 14.51 2.61 -3.63
N ALA A 218 15.40 1.63 -3.62
CA ALA A 218 16.21 1.33 -2.46
C ALA A 218 17.09 2.53 -2.14
N ALA A 219 17.02 3.00 -0.91
CA ALA A 219 17.92 4.05 -0.43
C ALA A 219 19.12 3.41 0.26
N GLU A 220 20.23 4.15 0.34
CA GLU A 220 21.27 3.83 1.31
C GLU A 220 20.65 3.86 2.71
N GLY A 221 20.70 2.74 3.40
CA GLY A 221 19.99 2.57 4.66
C GLY A 221 20.37 1.29 5.39
N THR A 222 19.93 1.19 6.63
CA THR A 222 20.22 0.08 7.52
C THR A 222 19.54 -1.19 7.03
N ALA A 223 20.33 -2.23 6.73
CA ALA A 223 19.81 -3.58 6.60
C ALA A 223 19.66 -4.19 8.00
N TYR A 224 18.47 -4.70 8.31
CA TYR A 224 18.22 -5.38 9.57
C TYR A 224 18.26 -6.89 9.34
N LEU A 225 18.95 -7.61 10.22
CA LEU A 225 18.97 -9.07 10.24
C LEU A 225 18.83 -9.56 11.68
N VAL A 226 17.72 -10.23 11.98
CA VAL A 226 17.44 -10.80 13.32
C VAL A 226 16.66 -12.10 13.13
N GLY A 227 17.10 -13.21 13.73
CA GLY A 227 16.36 -14.48 13.73
C GLY A 227 15.99 -15.04 12.34
N GLY A 228 16.76 -14.74 11.30
CA GLY A 228 16.42 -15.14 9.93
C GLY A 228 15.40 -14.23 9.23
N PHE A 229 15.00 -13.12 9.84
CA PHE A 229 14.28 -12.04 9.17
C PHE A 229 15.25 -11.01 8.62
N THR A 230 14.97 -10.55 7.40
CA THR A 230 15.66 -9.44 6.75
C THR A 230 14.70 -8.26 6.60
N ALA A 231 15.22 -7.04 6.74
CA ALA A 231 14.47 -5.84 6.35
C ALA A 231 15.31 -4.92 5.47
N SER A 232 14.66 -4.35 4.45
CA SER A 232 15.24 -3.38 3.50
C SER A 232 14.57 -2.03 3.61
N TYR A 233 15.23 -0.95 3.20
CA TYR A 233 14.69 0.41 3.27
C TYR A 233 14.45 0.99 1.86
N LEU A 234 13.23 1.44 1.59
CA LEU A 234 12.84 2.08 0.34
C LEU A 234 12.17 3.42 0.60
N ARG A 235 12.38 4.41 -0.27
CA ARG A 235 11.84 5.76 -0.05
C ARG A 235 11.45 6.45 -1.35
N TRP A 236 10.32 7.16 -1.31
CA TRP A 236 9.89 8.09 -2.34
C TRP A 236 9.32 9.34 -1.67
N GLY A 237 9.94 10.50 -1.91
CA GLY A 237 9.58 11.73 -1.21
C GLY A 237 9.69 11.58 0.32
N SER A 238 8.60 11.81 1.03
CA SER A 238 8.48 11.61 2.49
C SER A 238 8.08 10.18 2.89
N VAL A 239 7.52 9.39 1.97
CA VAL A 239 6.99 8.05 2.26
C VAL A 239 8.14 7.06 2.34
N VAL A 240 8.15 6.28 3.41
CA VAL A 240 9.18 5.27 3.69
C VAL A 240 8.53 3.90 3.82
N LEU A 241 9.10 2.92 3.13
CA LEU A 241 8.68 1.53 3.17
C LEU A 241 9.81 0.67 3.70
N ILE A 242 9.49 -0.19 4.67
CA ILE A 242 10.43 -1.16 5.23
C ILE A 242 9.87 -2.58 5.04
N PRO A 243 10.15 -3.22 3.89
CA PRO A 243 9.77 -4.60 3.68
C PRO A 243 10.59 -5.56 4.56
N ILE A 244 9.90 -6.38 5.33
CA ILE A 244 10.39 -7.46 6.20
C ILE A 244 10.06 -8.80 5.54
N ARG A 245 11.03 -9.72 5.51
CA ARG A 245 10.93 -11.05 4.89
C ARG A 245 11.63 -12.12 5.72
N LEU A 246 11.10 -13.33 5.71
CA LEU A 246 11.74 -14.51 6.28
C LEU A 246 12.68 -15.17 5.26
N GLY A 247 13.92 -15.43 5.63
CA GLY A 247 14.91 -16.10 4.78
C GLY A 247 16.09 -16.68 5.55
N VAL A 248 16.37 -17.96 5.35
CA VAL A 248 17.52 -18.64 5.96
C VAL A 248 18.83 -18.28 5.25
N GLY A 249 19.75 -17.65 5.97
CA GLY A 249 21.14 -17.42 5.56
C GLY A 249 21.33 -16.32 4.51
N TYR A 250 22.58 -16.18 4.04
CA TYR A 250 23.16 -15.20 3.10
C TYR A 250 22.44 -15.00 1.75
N ARG A 251 21.15 -15.34 1.61
CA ARG A 251 20.21 -14.76 0.64
C ARG A 251 19.99 -13.26 0.95
N LEU A 252 21.10 -12.54 1.08
CA LEU A 252 21.21 -11.12 0.79
C LEU A 252 21.01 -10.97 -0.72
N GLY A 253 19.83 -11.33 -1.20
CA GLY A 253 19.22 -10.53 -2.25
C GLY A 253 19.02 -9.16 -1.62
N VAL A 254 20.11 -8.37 -1.57
CA VAL A 254 19.97 -6.92 -1.52
C VAL A 254 19.01 -6.67 -2.66
N ASN A 255 17.80 -6.25 -2.31
CA ASN A 255 16.81 -5.83 -3.29
C ASN A 255 17.29 -4.47 -3.79
N ALA A 256 18.45 -4.48 -4.45
CA ALA A 256 19.06 -3.36 -5.09
C ALA A 256 18.18 -3.07 -6.29
N GLY A 257 17.61 -1.87 -6.32
CA GLY A 257 16.65 -1.48 -7.32
C GLY A 257 15.48 -0.78 -6.67
N TYR A 258 14.27 -1.26 -6.93
CA TYR A 258 13.04 -0.58 -6.53
C TYR A 258 11.89 -1.54 -6.26
N MET A 259 10.84 -1.07 -5.60
CA MET A 259 9.51 -1.69 -5.64
C MET A 259 8.52 -0.69 -6.21
N LYS A 260 7.86 -1.05 -7.31
CA LYS A 260 6.78 -0.27 -7.94
C LYS A 260 5.45 -0.81 -7.45
N PHE A 261 4.71 0.01 -6.73
CA PHE A 261 3.38 -0.33 -6.21
C PHE A 261 2.29 0.13 -7.19
N THR A 262 1.22 -0.65 -7.30
CA THR A 262 0.09 -0.37 -8.18
C THR A 262 -1.23 -0.76 -7.52
N GLU A 263 -2.30 -0.04 -7.84
CA GLU A 263 -3.67 -0.37 -7.43
C GLU A 263 -4.17 -1.68 -8.06
N LYS A 264 -3.83 -1.89 -9.33
CA LYS A 264 -4.26 -3.05 -10.11
C LYS A 264 -3.08 -3.96 -10.35
N ARG A 265 -3.33 -5.26 -10.38
CA ARG A 265 -2.33 -6.25 -10.72
C ARG A 265 -1.81 -5.98 -12.13
N ASN A 266 -0.52 -5.66 -12.25
CA ASN A 266 0.14 -5.47 -13.53
C ASN A 266 1.20 -6.56 -13.73
N TRP A 267 1.17 -7.21 -14.89
CA TRP A 267 2.14 -8.23 -15.26
C TRP A 267 3.43 -7.62 -15.86
N LEU A 268 3.40 -6.34 -16.23
CA LEU A 268 4.55 -5.62 -16.78
C LEU A 268 5.11 -4.63 -15.73
N PRO A 269 6.37 -4.77 -15.29
CA PRO A 269 6.92 -4.08 -14.10
C PRO A 269 7.53 -2.70 -14.34
N PHE A 270 7.45 -2.16 -15.56
CA PHE A 270 8.00 -0.84 -15.93
C PHE A 270 6.93 0.24 -15.93
#